data_AF-A0A6P0JZR4-F1
#
_entry.id   AF-A0A6P0JZR4-F1
#
_cell.length_a   1.000
_cell.length_b   1.000
_cell.length_c   1.000
_cell.angle_alpha   90.00
_cell.angle_beta   90.00
_cell.angle_gamma   90.00
#
_symmetry.space_group_name_H-M   'P 1'
#
loop_
_entity.id
_entity.type
_entity.pdbx_description
1 polymer ?
#
loop_
_entity_poly.entity_id
_entity_poly.type
_entity_poly.pdbx_seq_one_letter_code
_entity_poly.pdbx_strand_id
1 'polypeptide(L)'
;MLLVLGEFTYFGATIKTGKRVCIPMVVDEELLNKLNIRNPSLPETKSKTPNKFANLFRQFLERTNAPVTQAYAFRHLANQLGEKYGIPQEVRARSLGHSVQMNESIYKRRSNIRTTVDILTGHTKQPRSYEECVEGLEQMGIDTNSKDVRFILKFIYRLDD
;
A
#
# COMPACT_ATOMS: atom_id res chain seq x y z
N MET A 1 -4.81 -9.94 -9.89
CA MET A 1 -5.66 -10.79 -9.01
C MET A 1 -6.43 -9.88 -8.05
N LEU A 2 -7.74 -10.08 -7.94
CA LEU A 2 -8.61 -9.37 -6.99
C LEU A 2 -9.17 -10.37 -5.98
N LEU A 3 -9.12 -10.03 -4.70
CA LEU A 3 -9.70 -10.81 -3.62
C LEU A 3 -10.98 -10.14 -3.14
N VAL A 4 -12.03 -10.92 -2.92
CA VAL A 4 -13.29 -10.45 -2.33
C VAL A 4 -13.39 -10.98 -0.91
N LEU A 5 -13.44 -10.06 0.05
CA LEU A 5 -13.69 -10.37 1.46
C LEU A 5 -15.15 -10.12 1.77
N GLY A 6 -15.83 -11.10 2.38
CA GLY A 6 -17.21 -10.99 2.85
C GLY A 6 -17.35 -10.09 4.09
N GLU A 7 -18.57 -9.88 4.57
CA GLU A 7 -18.80 -9.16 5.84
C GLU A 7 -18.41 -9.99 7.06
N PHE A 8 -18.44 -11.31 6.91
CA PHE A 8 -18.12 -12.28 7.93
C PHE A 8 -17.01 -13.19 7.44
N THR A 9 -16.16 -13.61 8.37
CA THR A 9 -15.25 -14.73 8.15
C THR A 9 -16.05 -16.03 8.09
N TYR A 10 -15.44 -17.08 7.53
CA TYR A 10 -16.02 -18.43 7.56
C TYR A 10 -16.42 -18.89 8.98
N PHE A 11 -15.73 -18.40 10.01
CA PHE A 11 -16.00 -18.71 11.42
C PHE A 11 -17.06 -17.81 12.06
N GLY A 12 -17.82 -17.03 11.28
CA GLY A 12 -18.89 -16.15 11.76
C GLY A 12 -18.42 -14.85 12.43
N ALA A 13 -17.10 -14.62 12.56
CA ALA A 13 -16.58 -13.37 13.08
C ALA A 13 -16.74 -12.24 12.06
N THR A 14 -17.23 -11.08 12.50
CA THR A 14 -17.37 -9.89 11.65
C THR A 14 -16.02 -9.38 11.19
N ILE A 15 -15.90 -9.06 9.91
CA ILE A 15 -14.75 -8.33 9.38
C ILE A 15 -14.92 -6.87 9.75
N LYS A 16 -13.95 -6.29 10.48
CA LYS A 16 -14.02 -4.94 11.09
C LYS A 16 -14.49 -3.83 10.14
N THR A 17 -14.20 -3.94 8.85
CA THR A 17 -14.58 -2.94 7.83
C THR A 17 -15.63 -3.44 6.83
N GLY A 18 -16.27 -4.57 7.12
CA GLY A 18 -17.27 -5.18 6.25
C GLY A 18 -16.68 -5.73 4.94
N LYS A 19 -17.60 -5.97 3.99
CA LYS A 19 -17.30 -6.53 2.67
C LYS A 19 -16.43 -5.57 1.86
N ARG A 20 -15.38 -6.08 1.24
CA ARG A 20 -14.50 -5.26 0.37
C ARG A 20 -13.76 -6.09 -0.67
N VAL A 21 -13.38 -5.42 -1.74
CA VAL A 21 -12.42 -5.93 -2.73
C VAL A 21 -11.04 -5.43 -2.36
N CYS A 22 -10.04 -6.31 -2.35
CA CYS A 22 -8.65 -5.97 -2.09
C CYS A 22 -7.70 -6.65 -3.08
N ILE A 23 -6.46 -6.16 -3.12
CA ILE A 23 -5.36 -6.75 -3.89
C ILE A 23 -4.26 -7.12 -2.90
N PRO A 24 -3.68 -8.34 -2.98
CA PRO A 24 -2.50 -8.66 -2.18
C PRO A 24 -1.38 -7.66 -2.49
N MET A 25 -0.73 -7.15 -1.45
CA MET A 25 0.39 -6.23 -1.62
C MET A 25 1.65 -6.94 -2.15
N VAL A 26 1.67 -8.27 -2.14
CA VAL A 26 2.72 -9.08 -2.74
C VAL A 26 2.39 -9.30 -4.21
N VAL A 27 3.29 -8.90 -5.09
CA VAL A 27 3.21 -9.09 -6.55
C VAL A 27 4.14 -10.21 -7.06
N ASP A 28 4.97 -10.76 -6.17
CA ASP A 28 5.90 -11.83 -6.50
C ASP A 28 5.17 -13.16 -6.80
N GLU A 29 5.29 -13.64 -8.02
CA GLU A 29 4.60 -14.84 -8.50
C GLU A 29 5.04 -16.10 -7.76
N GLU A 30 6.32 -16.21 -7.39
CA GLU A 30 6.83 -17.35 -6.63
C GLU A 30 6.16 -17.42 -5.26
N LEU A 31 6.10 -16.30 -4.53
CA LEU A 31 5.46 -16.21 -3.23
C LEU A 31 3.95 -16.44 -3.32
N LEU A 32 3.29 -15.89 -4.34
CA LEU A 32 1.86 -16.09 -4.59
C LEU A 32 1.53 -17.57 -4.81
N ASN A 33 2.37 -18.28 -5.57
CA ASN A 33 2.21 -19.71 -5.83
C ASN A 33 2.53 -20.54 -4.58
N LYS A 34 3.63 -20.23 -3.87
CA LYS A 34 4.04 -20.92 -2.66
C LYS A 34 3.01 -20.81 -1.53
N LEU A 35 2.37 -19.65 -1.41
CA LEU A 35 1.31 -19.41 -0.43
C LEU A 35 -0.08 -19.82 -0.94
N ASN A 36 -0.19 -20.29 -2.18
CA ASN A 36 -1.42 -20.69 -2.84
C ASN A 36 -2.56 -19.66 -2.70
N ILE A 37 -2.23 -18.36 -2.78
CA ILE A 37 -3.18 -17.27 -2.50
C ILE A 37 -4.32 -17.23 -3.53
N ARG A 38 -4.07 -17.72 -4.76
CA ARG A 38 -5.03 -17.77 -5.86
C ARG A 38 -6.16 -18.76 -5.64
N ASN A 39 -5.90 -19.84 -4.90
CA ASN A 39 -6.89 -20.86 -4.56
C ASN A 39 -7.07 -20.88 -3.05
N PRO A 40 -7.80 -19.90 -2.49
CA PRO A 40 -8.01 -19.82 -1.05
C PRO A 40 -8.78 -21.05 -0.58
N SER A 41 -8.09 -21.97 0.09
CA SER A 41 -8.72 -23.05 0.84
C SER A 41 -9.00 -22.60 2.26
N LEU A 42 -10.04 -23.15 2.88
CA LEU A 42 -10.21 -23.01 4.32
C LEU A 42 -8.98 -23.64 4.99
N PRO A 43 -8.36 -22.96 5.98
CA PRO A 43 -7.20 -23.52 6.65
C PRO A 43 -7.63 -24.80 7.38
N GLU A 44 -7.05 -25.94 7.00
CA GLU A 44 -7.10 -27.16 7.80
C GLU A 44 -6.26 -26.93 9.06
N THR A 45 -6.93 -26.50 10.13
CA THR A 45 -6.27 -26.17 11.38
C THR A 45 -6.52 -27.25 12.42
N LYS A 46 -5.43 -27.86 12.90
CA LYS A 46 -5.45 -28.72 14.09
C LYS A 46 -5.35 -27.91 15.40
N SER A 47 -5.18 -26.59 15.31
CA SER A 47 -5.04 -25.72 16.47
C SER A 47 -6.39 -25.56 17.18
N LYS A 48 -6.38 -25.74 18.51
CA LYS A 48 -7.55 -25.41 19.36
C LYS A 48 -7.89 -23.92 19.36
N THR A 49 -6.98 -23.06 18.91
CA THR A 49 -7.18 -21.60 18.84
C THR A 49 -6.73 -21.05 17.48
N PRO A 50 -7.50 -21.29 16.40
CA PRO A 50 -7.10 -20.90 15.04
C PRO A 50 -7.08 -19.38 14.81
N ASN A 51 -7.73 -18.61 15.69
CA ASN A 51 -7.86 -17.16 15.56
C ASN A 51 -6.69 -16.38 16.20
N LYS A 52 -5.61 -17.05 16.63
CA LYS A 52 -4.47 -16.41 17.30
C LYS A 52 -3.18 -16.59 16.49
N PHE A 53 -2.38 -15.53 16.41
CA PHE A 53 -1.02 -15.62 15.90
C PHE A 53 -0.15 -16.48 16.83
N ALA A 54 0.88 -17.12 16.28
CA ALA A 54 1.91 -17.77 17.07
C ALA A 54 2.57 -16.75 18.01
N ASN A 55 2.74 -17.13 19.28
CA ASN A 55 3.20 -16.24 20.35
C ASN A 55 4.71 -15.95 20.35
N LEU A 56 5.49 -16.56 19.45
CA LEU A 56 6.96 -16.43 19.42
C LEU A 56 7.40 -14.96 19.28
N PHE A 57 6.82 -14.23 18.35
CA PHE A 57 7.15 -12.82 18.13
C PHE A 57 6.67 -11.94 19.28
N ARG A 58 5.51 -12.25 19.86
CA ARG A 58 4.99 -11.57 21.05
C ARG A 58 5.96 -11.72 22.23
N GLN A 59 6.42 -12.93 22.51
CA GLN A 59 7.39 -13.19 23.57
C GLN A 59 8.71 -12.47 23.34
N PHE A 60 9.18 -12.41 22.08
CA PHE A 60 10.35 -11.63 21.73
C PHE A 60 10.16 -10.14 22.04
N LEU A 61 9.05 -9.54 21.61
CA LEU A 61 8.73 -8.13 21.85
C LEU A 61 8.64 -7.81 23.35
N GLU A 62 7.97 -8.66 24.12
CA GLU A 62 7.86 -8.57 25.58
C GLU A 62 9.25 -8.62 26.23
N ARG A 63 10.12 -9.57 25.83
CA ARG A 63 11.49 -9.69 26.34
C ARG A 63 12.35 -8.46 26.05
N THR A 64 12.14 -7.83 24.90
CA THR A 64 12.86 -6.60 24.52
C THR A 64 12.21 -5.33 25.05
N ASN A 65 11.14 -5.44 25.86
CA ASN A 65 10.35 -4.32 26.37
C ASN A 65 9.86 -3.37 25.26
N ALA A 66 9.51 -3.92 24.10
CA ALA A 66 9.06 -3.14 22.96
C ALA A 66 7.63 -2.61 23.22
N PRO A 67 7.34 -1.32 22.97
CA PRO A 67 6.05 -0.70 23.30
C PRO A 67 4.94 -1.01 22.28
N VAL A 68 5.02 -2.14 21.57
CA VAL A 68 4.13 -2.48 20.45
C VAL A 68 3.74 -3.96 20.48
N THR A 69 2.54 -4.27 19.97
CA THR A 69 2.09 -5.65 19.81
C THR A 69 2.58 -6.24 18.49
N GLN A 70 2.69 -7.57 18.41
CA GLN A 70 3.07 -8.29 17.18
C GLN A 70 2.19 -7.93 15.98
N ALA A 71 0.86 -7.93 16.17
CA ALA A 71 -0.08 -7.60 15.09
C ALA A 71 0.04 -6.14 14.64
N TYR A 72 0.35 -5.23 15.58
CA TYR A 72 0.62 -3.82 15.27
C TYR A 72 1.89 -3.69 14.44
N ALA A 73 3.01 -4.28 14.91
CA ALA A 73 4.29 -4.24 14.20
C ALA A 73 4.20 -4.76 12.76
N PHE A 74 3.55 -5.92 12.54
CA PHE A 74 3.38 -6.47 11.20
C PHE A 74 2.50 -5.62 10.28
N ARG A 75 1.42 -5.01 10.79
CA ARG A 75 0.62 -4.07 9.98
C ARG A 75 1.42 -2.85 9.55
N HIS A 76 2.22 -2.28 10.45
CA HIS A 76 3.10 -1.15 10.14
C HIS A 76 4.16 -1.52 9.10
N LEU A 77 4.80 -2.69 9.26
CA LEU A 77 5.79 -3.18 8.32
C LEU A 77 5.18 -3.39 6.92
N ALA A 78 4.01 -4.04 6.84
CA ALA A 78 3.33 -4.27 5.57
C ALA A 78 2.96 -2.96 4.86
N ASN A 79 2.47 -1.96 5.60
CA ASN A 79 2.15 -0.65 5.03
C ASN A 79 3.42 0.08 4.51
N GLN A 80 4.53 0.01 5.25
CA GLN A 80 5.80 0.63 4.88
C GLN A 80 6.44 -0.03 3.66
N LEU A 81 6.41 -1.37 3.59
CA LEU A 81 6.89 -2.11 2.43
C LEU A 81 6.05 -1.74 1.21
N GLY A 82 4.72 -1.72 1.32
CA GLY A 82 3.86 -1.29 0.22
C GLY A 82 4.17 0.12 -0.27
N GLU A 83 4.49 1.05 0.64
CA GLU A 83 4.93 2.40 0.28
C GLU A 83 6.21 2.40 -0.53
N LYS A 84 7.22 1.66 -0.04
CA LYS A 84 8.53 1.54 -0.68
C LYS A 84 8.43 0.95 -2.09
N TYR A 85 7.48 0.05 -2.31
CA TYR A 85 7.21 -0.55 -3.62
C TYR A 85 6.23 0.27 -4.48
N GLY A 86 5.90 1.51 -4.08
CA GLY A 86 5.06 2.41 -4.87
C GLY A 86 3.57 2.07 -4.90
N ILE A 87 3.08 1.25 -3.95
CA ILE A 87 1.65 0.93 -3.87
C ILE A 87 0.88 2.15 -3.33
N PRO A 88 -0.13 2.65 -4.06
CA PRO A 88 -0.92 3.81 -3.64
C PRO A 88 -1.54 3.65 -2.26
N GLN A 89 -1.69 4.75 -1.52
CA GLN A 89 -2.18 4.75 -0.15
C GLN A 89 -3.61 4.19 -0.05
N GLU A 90 -4.44 4.45 -1.06
CA GLU A 90 -5.81 3.98 -1.18
C GLU A 90 -5.86 2.46 -1.28
N VAL A 91 -4.96 1.88 -2.08
CA VAL A 91 -4.82 0.43 -2.26
C VAL A 91 -4.34 -0.21 -0.96
N ARG A 92 -3.29 0.35 -0.33
CA ARG A 92 -2.79 -0.14 0.96
C ARG A 92 -3.84 -0.08 2.07
N ALA A 93 -4.55 1.05 2.18
CA ALA A 93 -5.61 1.25 3.17
C ALA A 93 -6.76 0.26 2.97
N ARG A 94 -7.23 0.09 1.73
CA ARG A 94 -8.30 -0.84 1.39
C ARG A 94 -7.89 -2.30 1.65
N SER A 95 -6.65 -2.68 1.30
CA SER A 95 -6.13 -4.02 1.56
C SER A 95 -5.98 -4.33 3.05
N LEU A 96 -5.50 -3.37 3.85
CA LEU A 96 -5.36 -3.52 5.30
C LEU A 96 -6.70 -3.38 6.06
N GLY A 97 -7.76 -2.90 5.40
CA GLY A 97 -9.06 -2.67 6.01
C GLY A 97 -9.07 -1.44 6.91
N HIS A 98 -8.54 -0.32 6.43
CA HIS A 98 -8.59 0.98 7.10
C HIS A 98 -9.21 2.03 6.16
N SER A 99 -9.74 3.11 6.72
CA SER A 99 -9.96 4.34 5.95
C SER A 99 -8.62 4.96 5.56
N VAL A 100 -8.59 5.76 4.51
CA VAL A 100 -7.37 6.46 4.06
C VAL A 100 -6.83 7.37 5.17
N GLN A 101 -7.72 8.09 5.88
CA GLN A 101 -7.33 8.95 7.00
C GLN A 101 -6.80 8.15 8.21
N MET A 102 -7.35 6.97 8.48
CA MET A 102 -6.83 6.10 9.55
C MET A 102 -5.49 5.49 9.17
N ASN A 103 -5.27 5.20 7.87
CA ASN A 103 -3.98 4.70 7.41
C ASN A 103 -2.88 5.77 7.57
N GLU A 104 -3.22 7.03 7.26
CA GLU A 104 -2.34 8.18 7.44
C GLU A 104 -2.04 8.46 8.91
N SER A 105 -3.08 8.67 9.73
CA SER A 105 -2.94 9.09 11.12
C SER A 105 -2.31 8.05 12.05
N ILE A 106 -2.35 6.76 11.71
CA ILE A 106 -1.77 5.68 12.54
C ILE A 106 -0.42 5.23 11.97
N TYR A 107 -0.32 4.99 10.65
CA TYR A 107 0.87 4.35 10.08
C TYR A 107 1.92 5.33 9.54
N LYS A 108 1.54 6.60 9.25
CA LYS A 108 2.51 7.67 8.92
C LYS A 108 2.97 8.47 10.14
N ARG A 109 2.58 8.11 11.38
CA ARG A 109 3.11 8.69 12.64
C ARG A 109 4.57 8.30 12.88
N ARG A 110 5.46 8.59 11.94
CA ARG A 110 6.85 8.87 12.30
C ARG A 110 6.89 10.36 12.59
N SER A 111 7.37 10.74 13.78
CA SER A 111 7.73 12.11 14.12
C SER A 111 8.86 12.56 13.19
N ASN A 112 8.53 12.90 11.96
CA ASN A 112 9.50 13.12 10.92
C ASN A 112 9.72 14.62 10.77
N ILE A 113 10.56 15.20 11.62
CA ILE A 113 11.20 16.49 11.34
C ILE A 113 11.76 16.48 9.90
N ARG A 114 12.32 15.36 9.45
CA ARG A 114 12.81 15.18 8.09
C ARG A 114 11.71 15.17 7.02
N THR A 115 10.52 14.60 7.28
CA THR A 115 9.40 14.63 6.33
C THR A 115 8.68 15.97 6.36
N THR A 116 8.61 16.65 7.50
CA THR A 116 8.16 18.05 7.54
C THR A 116 9.13 18.95 6.78
N VAL A 117 10.44 18.76 6.92
CA VAL A 117 11.47 19.46 6.13
C VAL A 117 11.37 19.07 4.65
N ASP A 118 11.20 17.80 4.30
CA ASP A 118 11.04 17.34 2.90
C ASP A 118 9.71 17.81 2.29
N ILE A 119 8.64 17.98 3.07
CA ILE A 119 7.38 18.58 2.60
C ILE A 119 7.57 20.08 2.38
N LEU A 120 8.17 20.79 3.36
CA LEU A 120 8.42 22.23 3.28
C LEU A 120 9.41 22.60 2.17
N THR A 121 10.38 21.73 1.86
CA THR A 121 11.39 21.94 0.81
C THR A 121 11.03 21.27 -0.53
N GLY A 122 10.23 20.21 -0.49
CA GLY A 122 9.81 19.40 -1.64
C GLY A 122 8.51 19.86 -2.33
N HIS A 123 7.86 20.92 -1.84
CA HIS A 123 6.82 21.64 -2.61
C HIS A 123 7.30 22.11 -4.00
N THR A 124 8.62 22.10 -4.22
CA THR A 124 9.25 22.38 -5.53
C THR A 124 9.26 21.19 -6.51
N LYS A 125 8.85 19.99 -6.10
CA LYS A 125 8.97 18.74 -6.89
C LYS A 125 7.68 17.93 -7.00
N GLN A 126 6.51 18.57 -6.90
CA GLN A 126 5.28 17.91 -7.34
C GLN A 126 5.37 17.61 -8.84
N PRO A 127 4.89 16.44 -9.31
CA PRO A 127 4.79 16.18 -10.74
C PRO A 127 3.94 17.28 -11.38
N ARG A 128 4.46 17.95 -12.41
CA ARG A 128 3.70 18.97 -13.14
C ARG A 128 2.49 18.33 -13.82
N SER A 129 1.36 19.04 -13.86
CA SER A 129 0.24 18.61 -14.69
C SER A 129 0.65 18.55 -16.16
N TYR A 130 -0.13 17.87 -16.99
CA TYR A 130 0.14 17.80 -18.43
C TYR A 130 0.22 19.22 -19.03
N GLU A 131 -0.72 20.09 -18.65
CA GLU A 131 -0.82 21.47 -19.11
C GLU A 131 0.40 22.29 -18.67
N GLU A 132 0.80 22.20 -17.40
CA GLU A 132 2.00 22.87 -16.88
C GLU A 132 3.31 22.37 -17.52
N CYS A 133 3.31 21.11 -17.96
CA CYS A 133 4.44 20.52 -18.66
C CYS A 133 4.52 21.04 -20.10
N VAL A 134 3.39 21.08 -20.82
CA VAL A 134 3.30 21.64 -22.18
C VAL A 134 3.69 23.12 -22.18
N GLU A 135 3.09 23.92 -21.31
CA GLU A 135 3.43 25.35 -21.19
C GLU A 135 4.89 25.57 -20.81
N GLY A 136 5.44 24.75 -19.90
CA GLY A 136 6.84 24.83 -19.50
C GLY A 136 7.81 24.47 -20.63
N LEU A 137 7.47 23.48 -21.47
CA LEU A 137 8.26 23.09 -22.63
C LEU A 137 8.22 24.17 -23.72
N GLU A 138 7.06 24.77 -23.97
CA GLU A 138 6.91 25.87 -24.92
C GLU A 138 7.67 27.12 -24.48
N GLN A 139 7.65 27.45 -23.18
CA GLN A 139 8.46 28.52 -22.60
C GLN A 139 9.97 28.26 -22.73
N MET A 140 10.38 27.00 -22.76
CA MET A 140 11.77 26.59 -23.02
C MET A 140 12.11 26.53 -24.53
N GLY A 141 11.17 26.89 -25.40
CA GLY A 141 11.35 26.87 -26.86
C GLY A 141 11.30 25.48 -27.48
N ILE A 142 10.77 24.48 -26.78
CA ILE A 142 10.62 23.11 -27.28
C ILE A 142 9.27 22.98 -27.97
N ASP A 143 9.27 22.46 -29.22
CA ASP A 143 8.05 22.17 -29.96
C ASP A 143 7.34 20.92 -29.40
N THR A 144 6.26 21.17 -28.66
CA THR A 144 5.36 20.18 -28.07
C THR A 144 4.54 19.40 -29.10
N ASN A 145 4.51 19.85 -30.37
CA ASN A 145 3.86 19.14 -31.47
C ASN A 145 4.79 18.20 -32.24
N SER A 146 6.09 18.22 -31.94
CA SER A 146 7.02 17.26 -32.51
C SER A 146 6.65 15.83 -32.12
N LYS A 147 6.89 14.88 -33.04
CA LYS A 147 6.52 13.47 -32.85
C LYS A 147 7.19 12.86 -31.61
N ASP A 148 8.44 13.23 -31.35
CA ASP A 148 9.22 12.69 -30.25
C ASP A 148 8.72 13.21 -28.89
N VAL A 149 8.45 14.52 -28.79
CA VAL A 149 7.92 15.12 -27.54
C VAL A 149 6.51 14.60 -27.26
N ARG A 150 5.65 14.48 -28.27
CA ARG A 150 4.32 13.87 -28.12
C ARG A 150 4.40 12.43 -27.67
N PHE A 151 5.32 11.63 -28.22
CA PHE A 151 5.49 10.24 -27.82
C PHE A 151 5.92 10.12 -26.35
N ILE A 152 6.87 10.96 -25.91
CA ILE A 152 7.33 11.00 -24.52
C ILE A 152 6.19 11.43 -23.59
N LEU A 153 5.43 12.48 -23.94
CA LEU A 153 4.30 12.94 -23.15
C LEU A 153 3.17 11.89 -23.08
N LYS A 154 2.85 11.22 -24.20
CA LYS A 154 1.91 10.09 -24.22
C LYS A 154 2.34 8.97 -23.26
N PHE A 155 3.63 8.62 -23.25
CA PHE A 155 4.15 7.58 -22.36
C PHE A 155 4.07 7.98 -20.87
N ILE A 156 4.47 9.21 -20.54
CA ILE A 156 4.49 9.71 -19.15
C ILE A 156 3.06 9.86 -18.60
N TYR A 157 2.15 10.45 -19.38
CA TYR A 157 0.79 10.77 -18.95
C TYR A 157 -0.25 9.70 -19.29
N ARG A 158 0.15 8.62 -19.98
CA ARG A 158 -0.73 7.51 -20.40
C ARG A 158 -1.96 7.99 -21.16
N LEU A 159 -1.74 8.88 -22.13
CA LEU A 159 -2.81 9.36 -22.99
C LEU A 159 -3.19 8.27 -24.01
N ASP A 160 -4.48 8.03 -24.17
CA ASP A 160 -5.00 7.16 -25.23
C ASP A 160 -4.79 7.82 -26.62
N ASP A 161 -4.80 7.01 -27.68
CA ASP A 161 -4.54 7.47 -29.06
C ASP A 161 -5.62 8.41 -29.62
#